data_AF-A0A3M1EJB5-F1
#
_entry.id   AF-A0A3M1EJB5-F1
#
_cell.length_a   1.000
_cell.length_b   1.000
_cell.length_c   1.000
_cell.angle_alpha   90.00
_cell.angle_beta   90.00
_cell.angle_gamma   90.00
#
_symmetry.space_group_name_H-M   'P 1'
#
loop_
_entity.id
_entity.type
_entity.pdbx_description
1 polymer ?
#
loop_
_entity_poly.entity_id
_entity_poly.type
_entity_poly.pdbx_seq_one_letter_code
_entity_poly.pdbx_strand_id
1 'polypeptide(L)'
;MRSLTTDVRPVFARERRILQFYGHGPLTTEAVWRSSKSRFYYINGQSVTLPKAETLKDDLPAIAAYINDSDHYDALDEQLIADYRRQLAVNQTHLNALEDEAMQFIEAVDRKFRGRLRLVSFSGGKDSTVVSDLVVRALGTDVTHVFNDTTLEDVNTYEYVRQFQEMNPLIPFWEGRAEHNFHDLVEQMGPPSRVMRWCCTIFKAGPINNLLQSLGDRKVLTFYGIRADESLRRANYDRIT
;
A
#
# COMPACT_ATOMS: atom_id res chain seq x y z
N MET A 1 -11.49 -26.04 11.64
CA MET A 1 -11.35 -24.74 12.32
C MET A 1 -12.10 -23.70 11.49
N ARG A 2 -13.03 -22.93 12.08
CA ARG A 2 -13.81 -21.91 11.35
C ARG A 2 -13.04 -20.59 11.41
N SER A 3 -12.67 -20.04 10.26
CA SER A 3 -12.02 -18.72 10.18
C SER A 3 -13.05 -17.61 10.37
N LEU A 4 -12.64 -16.49 10.99
CA LEU A 4 -13.49 -15.30 11.17
C LEU A 4 -13.66 -14.50 9.87
N THR A 5 -12.62 -14.50 9.03
CA THR A 5 -12.51 -13.72 7.78
C THR A 5 -11.36 -14.28 6.95
N THR A 6 -11.28 -13.88 5.68
CA THR A 6 -10.23 -14.31 4.74
C THR A 6 -9.04 -13.35 4.68
N ASP A 7 -9.23 -12.09 5.07
CA ASP A 7 -8.19 -11.07 5.09
C ASP A 7 -8.49 -10.02 6.18
N VAL A 8 -7.43 -9.55 6.85
CA VAL A 8 -7.45 -8.56 7.91
C VAL A 8 -6.19 -7.70 7.88
N ARG A 9 -6.34 -6.44 8.32
CA ARG A 9 -5.23 -5.56 8.65
C ARG A 9 -5.24 -5.18 10.14
N PRO A 10 -4.07 -4.93 10.75
CA PRO A 10 -4.01 -4.34 12.07
C PRO A 10 -4.70 -2.97 12.09
N VAL A 11 -5.23 -2.61 13.25
CA VAL A 11 -5.81 -1.29 13.52
C VAL A 11 -4.88 -0.53 14.46
N PHE A 12 -4.44 0.65 14.01
CA PHE A 12 -3.48 1.52 14.70
C PHE A 12 -4.19 2.62 15.52
N ALA A 13 -3.43 3.32 16.34
CA ALA A 13 -3.89 4.22 17.40
C ALA A 13 -5.01 5.17 16.95
N ARG A 14 -4.79 5.91 15.85
CA ARG A 14 -5.78 6.87 15.31
C ARG A 14 -7.11 6.22 14.95
N GLU A 15 -7.09 5.05 14.31
CA GLU A 15 -8.33 4.34 13.96
C GLU A 15 -8.99 3.70 15.18
N ARG A 16 -8.20 3.24 16.17
CA ARG A 16 -8.75 2.77 17.45
C ARG A 16 -9.51 3.86 18.18
N ARG A 17 -9.09 5.13 18.11
CA ARG A 17 -9.85 6.25 18.70
C ARG A 17 -11.25 6.40 18.13
N ILE A 18 -11.43 6.13 16.84
CA ILE A 18 -12.78 6.14 16.22
C ILE A 18 -13.65 5.06 16.85
N LEU A 19 -13.10 3.87 17.11
CA LEU A 19 -13.83 2.81 17.82
C LEU A 19 -14.15 3.22 19.28
N GLN A 20 -13.21 3.86 19.97
CA GLN A 20 -13.39 4.34 21.35
C GLN A 20 -14.44 5.44 21.45
N PHE A 21 -14.53 6.34 20.46
CA PHE A 21 -15.59 7.35 20.36
C PHE A 21 -16.98 6.71 20.38
N TYR A 22 -17.14 5.55 19.75
CA TYR A 22 -18.37 4.76 19.78
C TYR A 22 -18.47 3.78 20.96
N GLY A 23 -17.65 3.95 22.00
CA GLY A 23 -17.72 3.17 23.24
C GLY A 23 -17.04 1.80 23.18
N HIS A 24 -16.24 1.52 22.16
CA HIS A 24 -15.51 0.26 22.07
C HIS A 24 -14.16 0.35 22.81
N GLY A 25 -14.17 0.04 24.12
CA GLY A 25 -13.00 -0.22 24.96
C GLY A 25 -12.00 0.95 25.08
N PRO A 26 -10.91 0.79 25.85
CA PRO A 26 -9.75 1.68 25.80
C PRO A 26 -8.80 1.32 24.66
N LEU A 27 -8.85 0.10 24.12
CA LEU A 27 -8.09 -0.40 22.95
C LEU A 27 -6.59 -0.08 22.98
N THR A 28 -5.96 -0.10 24.15
CA THR A 28 -4.53 0.20 24.30
C THR A 28 -3.66 -1.05 24.14
N THR A 29 -4.18 -2.22 24.47
CA THR A 29 -3.40 -3.49 24.51
C THR A 29 -4.06 -4.62 23.73
N GLU A 30 -5.34 -4.46 23.41
CA GLU A 30 -6.16 -5.46 22.74
C GLU A 30 -5.68 -5.67 21.29
N ALA A 31 -5.82 -6.91 20.80
CA ALA A 31 -5.60 -7.21 19.40
C ALA A 31 -6.82 -6.75 18.60
N VAL A 32 -6.65 -5.72 17.76
CA VAL A 32 -7.74 -5.14 16.98
C VAL A 32 -7.45 -5.31 15.49
N TRP A 33 -8.30 -6.06 14.81
CA TRP A 33 -8.18 -6.36 13.39
C TRP A 33 -9.34 -5.79 12.60
N ARG A 34 -9.07 -5.15 11.46
CA ARG A 34 -10.10 -4.70 10.52
C ARG A 34 -10.20 -5.69 9.37
N SER A 35 -11.39 -6.25 9.13
CA SER A 35 -11.64 -7.05 7.93
C SER A 35 -11.45 -6.20 6.67
N SER A 36 -10.68 -6.71 5.70
CA SER A 36 -10.48 -6.03 4.41
C SER A 36 -11.71 -6.09 3.50
N LYS A 37 -12.60 -7.06 3.73
CA LYS A 37 -13.74 -7.39 2.84
C LYS A 37 -15.11 -7.16 3.47
N SER A 38 -15.17 -6.64 4.69
CA SER A 38 -16.43 -6.41 5.40
C SER A 38 -16.35 -5.23 6.35
N ARG A 39 -17.50 -4.84 6.92
CA ARG A 39 -17.59 -3.75 7.90
C ARG A 39 -17.20 -4.15 9.33
N PHE A 40 -16.69 -5.36 9.55
CA PHE A 40 -16.36 -5.86 10.87
C PHE A 40 -14.95 -5.48 11.31
N TYR A 41 -14.84 -5.09 12.57
CA TYR A 41 -13.63 -5.12 13.37
C TYR A 41 -13.66 -6.35 14.27
N TYR A 42 -12.51 -6.87 14.66
CA TYR A 42 -12.37 -7.96 15.61
C TYR A 42 -11.49 -7.51 16.77
N ILE A 43 -12.07 -7.38 17.95
CA ILE A 43 -11.37 -7.03 19.20
C ILE A 43 -11.20 -8.32 19.99
N ASN A 44 -9.97 -8.81 20.12
CA ASN A 44 -9.67 -10.12 20.74
C ASN A 44 -10.55 -11.26 20.18
N GLY A 45 -10.82 -11.23 18.87
CA GLY A 45 -11.65 -12.21 18.17
C GLY A 45 -13.16 -11.95 18.20
N GLN A 46 -13.65 -11.00 19.00
CA GLN A 46 -15.07 -10.61 19.02
C GLN A 46 -15.38 -9.57 17.95
N SER A 47 -16.44 -9.81 17.16
CA SER A 47 -16.83 -8.92 16.07
C SER A 47 -17.57 -7.68 16.57
N VAL A 48 -17.12 -6.50 16.16
CA VAL A 48 -17.81 -5.22 16.35
C VAL A 48 -17.93 -4.45 15.04
N THR A 49 -18.81 -3.45 14.96
CA THR A 49 -18.98 -2.62 13.75
C THR A 49 -19.14 -1.17 14.13
N LEU A 50 -18.55 -0.28 13.33
CA LEU A 50 -18.89 1.13 13.37
C LEU A 50 -20.30 1.38 12.80
N PRO A 51 -20.92 2.53 13.11
CA PRO A 51 -22.19 2.94 12.50
C PRO A 51 -22.14 2.99 10.97
N LYS A 52 -23.32 3.21 10.37
CA LYS A 52 -23.43 3.38 8.93
C LYS A 52 -22.79 4.70 8.48
N ALA A 53 -22.50 4.80 7.18
CA ALA A 53 -21.79 5.94 6.60
C ALA A 53 -22.49 7.28 6.84
N GLU A 54 -23.82 7.29 6.89
CA GLU A 54 -24.61 8.50 7.16
C GLU A 54 -24.34 9.04 8.56
N THR A 55 -24.45 8.17 9.58
CA THR A 55 -24.14 8.52 10.97
C THR A 55 -22.68 8.92 11.15
N LEU A 56 -21.75 8.19 10.54
CA LEU A 56 -20.33 8.54 10.58
C LEU A 56 -20.08 9.93 10.01
N LYS A 57 -20.79 10.30 8.93
CA LYS A 57 -20.66 11.63 8.30
C LYS A 57 -21.17 12.73 9.21
N ASP A 58 -22.30 12.51 9.88
CA ASP A 58 -22.88 13.46 10.83
C ASP A 58 -21.98 13.66 12.05
N ASP A 59 -21.31 12.59 12.50
CA ASP A 59 -20.39 12.61 13.65
C ASP A 59 -18.98 13.13 13.32
N LEU A 60 -18.61 13.34 12.05
CA LEU A 60 -17.25 13.74 11.65
C LEU A 60 -16.68 14.92 12.44
N PRO A 61 -17.43 16.03 12.69
CA PRO A 61 -16.91 17.14 13.49
C PRO A 61 -16.61 16.74 14.94
N ALA A 62 -17.44 15.89 15.55
CA ALA A 62 -17.26 15.42 16.91
C ALA A 62 -16.09 14.41 17.01
N ILE A 63 -15.97 13.51 16.02
CA ILE A 63 -14.83 12.60 15.91
C ILE A 63 -13.53 13.39 15.76
N ALA A 64 -13.50 14.39 14.88
CA ALA A 64 -12.34 15.25 14.67
C ALA A 64 -11.91 15.95 15.98
N ALA A 65 -12.86 16.52 16.72
CA ALA A 65 -12.59 17.11 18.03
C ALA A 65 -12.06 16.08 19.05
N TYR A 66 -12.58 14.86 19.03
CA TYR A 66 -12.19 13.77 19.94
C TYR A 66 -10.77 13.22 19.67
N ILE A 67 -10.28 13.30 18.43
CA ILE A 67 -8.96 12.81 18.03
C ILE A 67 -7.89 13.90 17.96
N ASN A 68 -8.26 15.17 18.18
CA ASN A 68 -7.40 16.34 17.97
C ASN A 68 -6.15 16.37 18.87
N ASP A 69 -6.16 15.68 20.01
CA ASP A 69 -5.00 15.50 20.90
C ASP A 69 -4.24 14.22 20.50
N SER A 70 -3.48 14.31 19.40
CA SER A 70 -2.89 13.15 18.73
C SER A 70 -1.42 12.87 19.03
N ASP A 71 -0.75 13.75 19.77
CA ASP A 71 0.70 13.73 19.93
C ASP A 71 1.23 12.50 20.69
N HIS A 72 0.35 11.70 21.28
CA HIS A 72 0.69 10.46 21.99
C HIS A 72 0.45 9.20 21.15
N TYR A 73 -0.02 9.34 19.90
CA TYR A 73 -0.36 8.20 19.06
C TYR A 73 0.87 7.47 18.51
N ASP A 74 1.98 8.17 18.26
CA ASP A 74 3.20 7.53 17.73
C ASP A 74 3.77 6.53 18.75
N ALA A 75 3.82 6.91 20.03
CA ALA A 75 4.27 6.03 21.11
C ALA A 75 3.35 4.81 21.29
N LEU A 76 2.04 4.99 21.16
CA LEU A 76 1.10 3.87 21.19
C LEU A 76 1.29 2.97 19.96
N ASP A 77 1.46 3.53 18.77
CA ASP A 77 1.67 2.75 17.55
C ASP A 77 2.97 1.94 17.58
N GLU A 78 4.05 2.47 18.16
CA GLU A 78 5.28 1.69 18.40
C GLU A 78 5.00 0.44 19.27
N GLN A 79 4.26 0.61 20.36
CA GLN A 79 3.86 -0.50 21.22
C GLN A 79 2.96 -1.50 20.46
N LEU A 80 1.95 -1.00 19.74
CA LEU A 80 1.03 -1.84 18.97
C LEU A 80 1.77 -2.64 17.89
N ILE A 81 2.74 -2.05 17.20
CA ILE A 81 3.58 -2.74 16.21
C ILE A 81 4.35 -3.89 16.88
N ALA A 82 4.97 -3.64 18.04
CA ALA A 82 5.67 -4.68 18.78
C ALA A 82 4.75 -5.83 19.21
N ASP A 83 3.53 -5.51 19.65
CA ASP A 83 2.56 -6.51 20.07
C ASP A 83 2.00 -7.31 18.89
N TYR A 84 1.70 -6.68 17.75
CA TYR A 84 1.33 -7.40 16.53
C TYR A 84 2.44 -8.33 16.06
N ARG A 85 3.70 -7.88 16.06
CA ARG A 85 4.86 -8.73 15.70
C ARG A 85 4.95 -9.95 16.61
N ARG A 86 4.78 -9.75 17.93
CA ARG A 86 4.80 -10.85 18.91
C ARG A 86 3.68 -11.86 18.67
N GLN A 87 2.46 -11.38 18.41
CA GLN A 87 1.30 -12.24 18.12
C GLN A 87 1.46 -13.02 16.81
N LEU A 88 2.05 -12.39 15.79
CA LEU A 88 2.25 -12.99 14.47
C LEU A 88 3.49 -13.87 14.38
N ALA A 89 4.37 -13.89 15.40
CA ALA A 89 5.61 -14.67 15.39
C ALA A 89 5.38 -16.18 15.16
N VAL A 90 4.22 -16.71 15.55
CA VAL A 90 3.84 -18.11 15.26
C VAL A 90 3.79 -18.42 13.76
N ASN A 91 3.56 -17.40 12.93
CA ASN A 91 3.49 -17.53 11.46
C ASN A 91 4.87 -17.36 10.79
N GLN A 92 5.95 -17.10 11.54
CA GLN A 92 7.24 -16.75 10.97
C GLN A 92 7.75 -17.79 9.98
N THR A 93 7.65 -19.09 10.31
CA THR A 93 8.08 -20.17 9.41
C THR A 93 7.33 -20.15 8.08
N HIS A 94 6.02 -19.88 8.12
CA HIS A 94 5.22 -19.79 6.90
C HIS A 94 5.59 -18.54 6.08
N LEU A 95 5.76 -17.39 6.74
CA LEU A 95 6.15 -16.15 6.08
C LEU A 95 7.52 -16.28 5.42
N ASN A 96 8.52 -16.86 6.10
CA ASN A 96 9.83 -17.13 5.53
C ASN A 96 9.74 -18.01 4.27
N ALA A 97 8.92 -19.06 4.30
CA ALA A 97 8.73 -19.92 3.14
C ALA A 97 8.09 -19.18 1.94
N LEU A 98 7.18 -18.22 2.20
CA LEU A 98 6.62 -17.35 1.16
C LEU A 98 7.66 -16.38 0.61
N GLU A 99 8.50 -15.79 1.47
CA GLU A 99 9.60 -14.92 1.05
C GLU A 99 10.61 -15.70 0.18
N ASP A 100 11.00 -16.90 0.60
CA ASP A 100 11.94 -17.74 -0.14
C ASP A 100 11.39 -18.14 -1.52
N GLU A 101 10.10 -18.52 -1.60
CA GLU A 101 9.45 -18.80 -2.88
C GLU A 101 9.44 -17.57 -3.80
N ALA A 102 9.11 -16.40 -3.24
CA ALA A 102 9.05 -15.17 -4.00
C ALA A 102 10.43 -14.75 -4.53
N MET A 103 11.48 -14.86 -3.70
CA MET A 103 12.85 -14.55 -4.11
C MET A 103 13.33 -15.52 -5.21
N GLN A 104 13.09 -16.84 -5.05
CA GLN A 104 13.43 -17.84 -6.07
C GLN A 104 12.70 -17.57 -7.40
N PHE A 105 11.43 -17.16 -7.33
CA PHE A 105 10.66 -16.76 -8.51
C PHE A 105 11.27 -15.53 -9.19
N ILE A 106 11.61 -14.49 -8.43
CA ILE A 106 12.26 -13.26 -8.94
C ILE A 106 13.57 -13.61 -9.67
N GLU A 107 14.43 -14.42 -9.06
CA GLU A 107 15.69 -14.87 -9.66
C GLU A 107 15.49 -15.68 -10.94
N ALA A 108 14.49 -16.57 -10.96
CA ALA A 108 14.16 -17.38 -12.14
C ALA A 108 13.65 -16.51 -13.30
N VAL A 109 12.84 -15.50 -13.00
CA VAL A 109 12.32 -14.55 -14.00
C VAL A 109 13.44 -13.65 -14.52
N ASP A 110 14.30 -13.11 -13.67
CA ASP A 110 15.47 -12.33 -14.10
C ASP A 110 16.38 -13.16 -15.02
N ARG A 111 16.62 -14.43 -14.67
CA ARG A 111 17.40 -15.36 -15.49
C ARG A 111 16.76 -15.62 -16.84
N LYS A 112 15.44 -15.75 -16.91
CA LYS A 112 14.69 -15.96 -18.15
C LYS A 112 14.74 -14.73 -19.06
N PHE A 113 14.76 -13.53 -18.48
CA PHE A 113 14.74 -12.26 -19.20
C PHE A 113 16.04 -11.46 -19.04
N ARG A 114 17.18 -12.15 -19.01
CA ARG A 114 18.51 -11.54 -18.86
C ARG A 114 18.75 -10.41 -19.86
N GLY A 115 19.44 -9.37 -19.39
CA GLY A 115 19.81 -8.19 -20.19
C GLY A 115 18.70 -7.14 -20.32
N ARG A 116 17.51 -7.38 -19.76
CA ARG A 116 16.48 -6.35 -19.63
C ARG A 116 16.80 -5.40 -18.47
N LEU A 117 16.39 -4.15 -18.60
CA LEU A 117 16.42 -3.20 -17.48
C LEU A 117 15.43 -3.66 -16.42
N ARG A 118 15.91 -3.82 -15.18
CA ARG A 118 15.09 -4.22 -14.03
C ARG A 118 14.42 -3.00 -13.44
N LEU A 119 13.10 -3.04 -13.34
CA LEU A 119 12.29 -1.98 -12.77
C LEU A 119 11.43 -2.50 -11.62
N VAL A 120 11.28 -1.72 -10.57
CA VAL A 120 10.22 -1.92 -9.56
C VAL A 120 9.25 -0.76 -9.67
N SER A 121 7.97 -1.06 -9.86
CA SER A 121 6.93 -0.04 -9.77
C SER A 121 6.69 0.28 -8.28
N PHE A 122 7.26 1.39 -7.82
CA PHE A 122 7.28 1.77 -6.41
C PHE A 122 6.30 2.90 -6.16
N SER A 123 5.17 2.63 -5.48
CA SER A 123 4.13 3.65 -5.23
C SER A 123 4.19 4.30 -3.85
N GLY A 124 5.17 3.92 -3.01
CA GLY A 124 5.18 4.29 -1.58
C GLY A 124 4.18 3.49 -0.71
N GLY A 125 3.45 2.53 -1.28
CA GLY A 125 2.48 1.71 -0.54
C GLY A 125 3.11 0.47 0.08
N LYS A 126 2.34 -0.25 0.91
CA LYS A 126 2.78 -1.50 1.56
C LYS A 126 3.23 -2.56 0.56
N ASP A 127 2.48 -2.77 -0.53
CA ASP A 127 2.73 -3.87 -1.46
C ASP A 127 3.97 -3.60 -2.30
N SER A 128 4.13 -2.37 -2.79
CA SER A 128 5.33 -1.97 -3.53
C SER A 128 6.57 -1.95 -2.65
N THR A 129 6.42 -1.67 -1.34
CA THR A 129 7.52 -1.74 -0.37
C THR A 129 7.99 -3.18 -0.16
N VAL A 130 7.06 -4.12 -0.01
CA VAL A 130 7.41 -5.55 0.09
C VAL A 130 8.05 -6.06 -1.20
N VAL A 131 7.53 -5.68 -2.37
CA VAL A 131 8.15 -6.05 -3.65
C VAL A 131 9.56 -5.46 -3.77
N SER A 132 9.77 -4.21 -3.37
CA SER A 132 11.09 -3.58 -3.32
C SER A 132 12.05 -4.41 -2.48
N ASP A 133 11.69 -4.73 -1.24
CA ASP A 133 12.55 -5.51 -0.33
C ASP A 133 12.92 -6.88 -0.93
N LEU A 134 11.92 -7.63 -1.41
CA LEU A 134 12.13 -8.96 -2.00
C LEU A 134 13.03 -8.91 -3.24
N VAL A 135 12.82 -7.93 -4.12
CA VAL A 135 13.60 -7.78 -5.35
C VAL A 135 15.04 -7.36 -5.04
N VAL A 136 15.25 -6.43 -4.11
CA VAL A 136 16.59 -5.98 -3.71
C VAL A 136 17.35 -7.10 -3.01
N ARG A 137 16.70 -7.88 -2.15
CA ARG A 137 17.33 -9.05 -1.50
C ARG A 137 17.69 -10.15 -2.50
N ALA A 138 16.88 -10.37 -3.53
CA ALA A 138 17.11 -11.39 -4.55
C ALA A 138 18.15 -10.97 -5.60
N LEU A 139 18.13 -9.71 -6.05
CA LEU A 139 18.90 -9.25 -7.22
C LEU A 139 19.96 -8.19 -6.91
N GLY A 140 20.01 -7.68 -5.68
CA GLY A 140 20.83 -6.54 -5.30
C GLY A 140 20.20 -5.19 -5.68
N THR A 141 20.98 -4.11 -5.54
CA THR A 141 20.51 -2.73 -5.74
C THR A 141 20.56 -2.24 -7.19
N ASP A 142 21.03 -3.07 -8.14
CA ASP A 142 20.98 -2.79 -9.59
C ASP A 142 19.58 -3.05 -10.16
N VAL A 143 18.61 -2.37 -9.56
CA VAL A 143 17.19 -2.39 -9.91
C VAL A 143 16.67 -0.98 -9.74
N THR A 144 16.05 -0.45 -10.79
CA THR A 144 15.56 0.93 -10.78
C THR A 144 14.13 1.00 -10.24
N HIS A 145 13.91 1.81 -9.22
CA HIS A 145 12.58 2.07 -8.70
C HIS A 145 11.95 3.21 -9.47
N VAL A 146 10.71 3.02 -9.89
CA VAL A 146 9.94 4.01 -10.62
C VAL A 146 8.76 4.44 -9.77
N PHE A 147 8.78 5.68 -9.30
CA PHE A 147 7.65 6.35 -8.65
C PHE A 147 6.92 7.23 -9.65
N ASN A 148 5.60 7.11 -9.70
CA ASN A 148 4.76 7.94 -10.54
C ASN A 148 4.02 8.95 -9.67
N ASP A 149 4.55 10.18 -9.60
CA ASP A 149 3.93 11.29 -8.91
C ASP A 149 2.69 11.77 -9.67
N THR A 150 1.51 11.44 -9.12
CA THR A 150 0.23 11.88 -9.65
C THR A 150 -0.12 13.31 -9.24
N THR A 151 0.71 14.00 -8.46
CA THR A 151 0.43 15.30 -7.80
C THR A 151 -0.76 15.29 -6.84
N LEU A 152 -1.35 14.12 -6.62
CA LEU A 152 -2.55 13.88 -5.81
C LEU A 152 -2.29 12.87 -4.68
N GLU A 153 -1.02 12.50 -4.46
CA GLU A 153 -0.66 11.61 -3.37
C GLU A 153 -0.78 12.33 -2.02
N ASP A 154 -0.98 11.55 -0.96
CA ASP A 154 -0.99 12.09 0.40
C ASP A 154 0.40 12.63 0.78
N VAL A 155 0.45 13.67 1.61
CA VAL A 155 1.72 14.26 2.08
C VAL A 155 2.64 13.23 2.74
N ASN A 156 2.06 12.25 3.45
CA ASN A 156 2.81 11.18 4.10
C ASN A 156 3.43 10.22 3.07
N THR A 157 2.82 10.06 1.88
CA THR A 157 3.41 9.27 0.79
C THR A 157 4.68 9.93 0.27
N TYR A 158 4.65 11.24 0.05
CA TYR A 158 5.85 11.98 -0.38
C TYR A 158 6.95 11.93 0.68
N GLU A 159 6.59 12.11 1.95
CA GLU A 159 7.55 11.99 3.05
C GLU A 159 8.17 10.59 3.11
N TYR A 160 7.34 9.54 3.01
CA TYR A 160 7.83 8.17 3.00
C TYR A 160 8.75 7.89 1.81
N VAL A 161 8.40 8.33 0.61
CA VAL A 161 9.24 8.16 -0.59
C VAL A 161 10.58 8.87 -0.44
N ARG A 162 10.60 10.07 0.17
CA ARG A 162 11.83 10.79 0.49
C ARG A 162 12.70 10.00 1.47
N GLN A 163 12.13 9.58 2.60
CA GLN A 163 12.83 8.78 3.62
C GLN A 163 13.37 7.47 3.02
N PHE A 164 12.59 6.81 2.15
CA PHE A 164 13.02 5.59 1.47
C PHE A 164 14.26 5.83 0.60
N GLN A 165 14.31 6.92 -0.17
CA GLN A 165 15.48 7.29 -0.97
C GLN A 165 16.71 7.60 -0.09
N GLU A 166 16.52 8.32 1.01
CA GLU A 166 17.58 8.64 1.98
C GLU A 166 18.17 7.39 2.63
N MET A 167 17.33 6.41 2.97
CA MET A 167 17.75 5.14 3.55
C MET A 167 18.37 4.17 2.54
N ASN A 168 18.08 4.34 1.23
CA ASN A 168 18.52 3.43 0.17
C ASN A 168 19.24 4.18 -0.97
N PRO A 169 20.36 4.88 -0.69
CA PRO A 169 21.01 5.77 -1.65
C PRO A 169 21.64 5.05 -2.85
N LEU A 170 21.79 3.72 -2.77
CA LEU A 170 22.36 2.89 -3.84
C LEU A 170 21.31 2.37 -4.84
N ILE A 171 20.02 2.56 -4.56
CA ILE A 171 18.94 2.16 -5.45
C ILE A 171 18.67 3.30 -6.44
N PRO A 172 18.86 3.12 -7.76
CA PRO A 172 18.47 4.12 -8.74
C PRO A 172 16.97 4.40 -8.65
N PHE A 173 16.59 5.67 -8.60
CA PHE A 173 15.20 6.08 -8.44
C PHE A 173 14.79 7.04 -9.55
N TRP A 174 13.71 6.72 -10.26
CA TRP A 174 13.13 7.56 -11.31
C TRP A 174 11.74 8.02 -10.90
N GLU A 175 11.50 9.31 -11.10
CA GLU A 175 10.21 9.93 -10.87
C GLU A 175 9.58 10.33 -12.20
N GLY A 176 8.43 9.74 -12.51
CA GLY A 176 7.53 10.24 -13.56
C GLY A 176 6.49 11.15 -12.93
N ARG A 177 6.36 12.38 -13.39
CA ARG A 177 5.40 13.34 -12.84
C ARG A 177 4.47 13.86 -13.92
N ALA A 178 3.20 14.02 -13.57
CA ALA A 178 2.24 14.68 -14.44
C ALA A 178 2.52 16.20 -14.50
N GLU A 179 2.54 16.76 -15.71
CA GLU A 179 2.76 18.20 -15.91
C GLU A 179 1.48 19.04 -15.67
N HIS A 180 0.32 18.41 -15.76
CA HIS A 180 -0.97 19.09 -15.66
C HIS A 180 -1.43 19.24 -14.21
N ASN A 181 -2.11 20.34 -13.91
CA ASN A 181 -2.83 20.51 -12.65
C ASN A 181 -4.17 19.77 -12.69
N PHE A 182 -4.48 18.99 -11.65
CA PHE A 182 -5.72 18.23 -11.59
C PHE A 182 -6.97 19.11 -11.55
N HIS A 183 -6.95 20.20 -10.79
CA HIS A 183 -8.12 21.07 -10.62
C HIS A 183 -8.47 21.82 -11.91
N ASP A 184 -7.46 22.32 -12.63
CA ASP A 184 -7.66 22.96 -13.94
C ASP A 184 -8.33 22.01 -14.94
N LEU A 185 -7.94 20.72 -14.92
CA LEU A 185 -8.56 19.70 -15.77
C LEU A 185 -9.97 19.33 -15.32
N VAL A 186 -10.27 19.41 -14.02
CA VAL A 186 -11.65 19.24 -13.53
C VAL A 186 -12.55 20.38 -14.02
N GLU A 187 -12.06 21.62 -14.05
CA GLU A 187 -12.81 22.75 -14.61
C GLU A 187 -13.08 22.60 -16.11
N GLN A 188 -12.13 22.04 -16.85
CA GLN A 188 -12.22 21.86 -18.30
C GLN A 188 -13.02 20.62 -18.74
N MET A 189 -12.79 19.48 -18.08
CA MET A 189 -13.32 18.16 -18.49
C MET A 189 -14.43 17.64 -17.57
N GLY A 190 -14.69 18.32 -16.45
CA GLY A 190 -15.51 17.81 -15.37
C GLY A 190 -14.79 16.77 -14.49
N PRO A 191 -15.33 16.47 -13.29
CA PRO A 191 -14.70 15.55 -12.37
C PRO A 191 -14.60 14.13 -12.96
N PRO A 192 -13.49 13.41 -12.71
CA PRO A 192 -13.35 12.05 -13.20
C PRO A 192 -14.42 11.13 -12.59
N SER A 193 -14.84 10.12 -13.35
CA SER A 193 -15.86 9.16 -12.93
C SER A 193 -15.48 7.73 -13.30
N ARG A 194 -16.28 6.75 -12.85
CA ARG A 194 -16.09 5.35 -13.26
C ARG A 194 -16.11 5.16 -14.78
N VAL A 195 -16.83 6.04 -15.49
CA VAL A 195 -16.98 6.03 -16.96
C VAL A 195 -15.92 6.90 -17.63
N MET A 196 -15.63 8.09 -17.05
CA MET A 196 -14.61 9.02 -17.57
C MET A 196 -13.35 8.98 -16.71
N ARG A 197 -12.41 8.10 -17.05
CA ARG A 197 -11.17 7.85 -16.30
C ARG A 197 -9.97 8.62 -16.84
N TRP A 198 -10.18 9.83 -17.35
CA TRP A 198 -9.11 10.65 -17.93
C TRP A 198 -7.96 10.87 -16.94
N CYS A 199 -8.25 10.95 -15.63
CA CYS A 199 -7.23 11.09 -14.59
C CYS A 199 -6.21 9.94 -14.59
N CYS A 200 -6.63 8.70 -14.87
CA CYS A 200 -5.71 7.56 -14.96
C CYS A 200 -4.81 7.68 -16.18
N THR A 201 -5.35 8.12 -17.32
CA THR A 201 -4.57 8.30 -18.54
C THR A 201 -3.55 9.43 -18.38
N ILE A 202 -3.98 10.58 -17.88
CA ILE A 202 -3.16 11.79 -17.79
C ILE A 202 -2.15 11.73 -16.65
N PHE A 203 -2.55 11.24 -15.47
CA PHE A 203 -1.71 11.28 -14.27
C PHE A 203 -0.99 9.98 -13.94
N LYS A 204 -1.40 8.83 -14.51
CA LYS A 204 -0.76 7.53 -14.25
C LYS A 204 -0.07 6.96 -15.48
N ALA A 205 -0.82 6.76 -16.57
CA ALA A 205 -0.27 6.11 -17.76
C ALA A 205 0.66 7.03 -18.55
N GLY A 206 0.29 8.30 -18.72
CA GLY A 206 1.06 9.28 -19.49
C GLY A 206 2.50 9.45 -19.00
N PRO A 207 2.74 9.82 -17.73
CA PRO A 207 4.08 10.06 -17.23
C PRO A 207 4.97 8.81 -17.26
N ILE A 208 4.42 7.64 -16.90
CA ILE A 208 5.13 6.35 -17.01
C ILE A 208 5.48 6.05 -18.47
N ASN A 209 4.56 6.25 -19.41
CA ASN A 209 4.83 6.00 -20.82
C ASN A 209 5.91 6.93 -21.37
N ASN A 210 5.91 8.22 -21.00
CA ASN A 210 6.95 9.16 -21.40
C ASN A 210 8.32 8.74 -20.85
N LEU A 211 8.37 8.33 -19.58
CA LEU A 211 9.58 7.79 -18.96
C LEU A 211 10.07 6.53 -19.69
N LEU A 212 9.19 5.57 -19.97
CA LEU A 212 9.56 4.34 -20.67
C LEU A 212 10.00 4.59 -22.12
N GLN A 213 9.37 5.56 -22.82
CA GLN A 213 9.78 5.95 -24.17
C GLN A 213 11.19 6.55 -24.20
N SER A 214 11.61 7.25 -23.13
CA SER A 214 12.98 7.78 -23.03
C SER A 214 14.06 6.68 -23.03
N LEU A 215 13.68 5.42 -22.78
CA LEU A 215 14.57 4.26 -22.80
C LEU A 215 14.81 3.70 -24.22
N GLY A 216 14.11 4.22 -25.24
CA GLY A 216 14.19 3.75 -26.62
C GLY A 216 13.84 2.27 -26.75
N ASP A 217 14.67 1.51 -27.47
CA ASP A 217 14.45 0.08 -27.73
C ASP A 217 14.83 -0.85 -26.55
N ARG A 218 15.24 -0.28 -25.41
CA ARG A 218 15.67 -1.07 -24.25
C ARG A 218 14.48 -1.82 -23.66
N LYS A 219 14.58 -3.17 -23.69
CA LYS A 219 13.57 -4.03 -23.07
C LYS A 219 13.63 -3.92 -21.55
N VAL A 220 12.46 -3.90 -20.92
CA VAL A 220 12.31 -3.82 -19.46
C VAL A 220 11.74 -5.11 -18.86
N LEU A 221 12.10 -5.39 -17.62
CA LEU A 221 11.50 -6.37 -16.74
C LEU A 221 11.00 -5.62 -15.50
N THR A 222 9.68 -5.48 -15.37
CA THR A 222 9.07 -4.72 -14.27
C THR A 222 8.41 -5.63 -13.27
N PHE A 223 8.74 -5.45 -12.00
CA PHE A 223 8.10 -6.12 -10.87
C PHE A 223 6.97 -5.26 -10.30
N TYR A 224 5.81 -5.88 -10.09
CA TYR A 224 4.59 -5.23 -9.59
C TYR A 224 4.04 -5.95 -8.37
N GLY A 225 3.51 -5.20 -7.41
CA GLY A 225 2.82 -5.72 -6.22
C GLY A 225 1.34 -6.00 -6.44
N ILE A 226 0.98 -6.76 -7.48
CA ILE A 226 -0.42 -7.15 -7.74
C ILE A 226 -0.74 -8.45 -7.00
N ARG A 227 -1.83 -8.47 -6.22
CA ARG A 227 -2.23 -9.66 -5.47
C ARG A 227 -3.50 -10.29 -6.03
N ALA A 228 -3.53 -11.61 -6.09
CA ALA A 228 -4.65 -12.39 -6.62
C ALA A 228 -5.94 -12.18 -5.80
N ASP A 229 -5.81 -11.96 -4.48
CA ASP A 229 -6.91 -11.83 -3.52
C ASP A 229 -7.63 -10.47 -3.57
N GLU A 230 -7.10 -9.51 -4.33
CA GLU A 230 -7.65 -8.14 -4.46
C GLU A 230 -8.92 -8.10 -5.31
N SER A 231 -9.07 -9.00 -6.30
CA SER A 231 -10.30 -9.10 -7.09
C SER A 231 -10.37 -10.41 -7.87
N LEU A 232 -11.58 -10.85 -8.23
CA LEU A 232 -11.79 -12.02 -9.10
C LEU A 232 -11.03 -11.90 -10.43
N ARG A 233 -10.89 -10.69 -10.97
CA ARG A 233 -10.13 -10.46 -12.21
C ARG A 233 -8.64 -10.69 -12.01
N ARG A 234 -8.07 -10.17 -10.92
CA ARG A 234 -6.64 -10.34 -10.59
C ARG A 234 -6.30 -11.79 -10.23
N ALA A 235 -7.25 -12.56 -9.73
CA ALA A 235 -7.07 -13.99 -9.45
C ALA A 235 -6.74 -14.82 -10.71
N ASN A 236 -7.11 -14.34 -11.89
CA ASN A 236 -6.87 -15.02 -13.17
C ASN A 236 -5.62 -14.49 -13.90
N TYR A 237 -4.82 -13.61 -13.28
CA TYR A 237 -3.61 -13.09 -13.91
C TYR A 237 -2.49 -14.11 -13.82
N ASP A 238 -1.81 -14.33 -14.94
CA ASP A 238 -0.53 -15.04 -14.93
C ASP A 238 0.51 -14.24 -14.16
N ARG A 239 1.43 -14.92 -13.48
CA ARG A 239 2.53 -14.28 -12.72
C ARG A 239 3.51 -13.52 -13.62
N ILE A 240 3.48 -13.76 -14.93
CA ILE A 240 4.35 -13.13 -15.94
C ILE A 240 3.45 -12.75 -17.13
N THR A 241 3.51 -11.50 -17.57
CA THR A 241 2.80 -10.97 -18.75
C THR A 241 3.79 -10.55 -19.84
#